data_AF-A0A423SRV6-F1
#
_entry.id   AF-A0A423SRV6-F1
#
_cell.length_a   1.000
_cell.length_b   1.000
_cell.length_c   1.000
_cell.angle_alpha   90.00
_cell.angle_beta   90.00
_cell.angle_gamma   90.00
#
_symmetry.space_group_name_H-M   'P 1'
#
loop_
_entity.id
_entity.type
_entity.pdbx_description
1 polymer ?
#
loop_
_entity_poly.entity_id
_entity_poly.type
_entity_poly.pdbx_seq_one_letter_code
_entity_poly.pdbx_strand_id
1 'polypeptide(L)'
;MYSRVYLLYHTWGQVLWGALVGIILGFGWFTLTHLMLTPLFPIVASWKVCETLMIRDTSLIPNILWFEYTHARTENRARSRKLASMKSQ
;
A
#
# COMPACT_ATOMS: atom_id res chain seq x y z
N MET A 1 -14.67 -18.86 -20.69
CA MET A 1 -15.95 -19.58 -20.52
C MET A 1 -16.36 -20.36 -21.76
N TYR A 2 -16.53 -19.71 -22.92
CA TYR A 2 -17.03 -20.35 -24.15
C TYR A 2 -16.23 -21.58 -24.61
N SER A 3 -14.90 -21.51 -24.60
CA SER A 3 -14.02 -22.62 -24.99
C SER A 3 -14.21 -23.89 -24.13
N ARG A 4 -14.51 -23.76 -22.83
CA ARG A 4 -14.67 -24.91 -21.91
C ARG A 4 -16.00 -25.65 -22.10
N VAL A 5 -17.05 -24.94 -22.50
CA VAL A 5 -18.36 -25.54 -22.80
C VAL A 5 -18.37 -26.15 -24.20
N TYR A 6 -17.72 -25.48 -25.16
CA TYR A 6 -17.59 -25.98 -26.53
C TYR A 6 -16.84 -27.32 -26.61
N LEU A 7 -15.82 -27.50 -25.79
CA LEU A 7 -15.06 -28.76 -25.67
C LEU A 7 -15.73 -29.80 -24.74
N LEU A 8 -16.99 -29.56 -24.33
CA LEU A 8 -17.77 -30.45 -23.44
C LEU A 8 -17.14 -30.74 -22.06
N TYR A 9 -16.11 -30.00 -21.65
CA TYR A 9 -15.48 -30.19 -20.35
C TYR A 9 -16.35 -29.69 -19.19
N HIS A 10 -17.22 -28.71 -19.43
CA HIS A 10 -18.08 -28.11 -18.41
C HIS A 10 -19.46 -27.83 -18.97
N THR A 11 -20.49 -28.02 -18.15
CA THR A 11 -21.85 -27.60 -18.49
C THR A 11 -22.01 -26.08 -18.30
N TRP A 12 -22.95 -25.47 -19.02
CA TRP A 12 -23.31 -24.07 -18.83
C TRP A 12 -23.65 -23.74 -17.37
N GLY A 13 -24.29 -24.67 -16.65
CA GLY A 13 -24.59 -24.53 -15.23
C GLY A 13 -23.34 -24.41 -14.37
N GLN A 14 -22.34 -25.28 -14.57
CA GLN A 14 -21.07 -25.21 -13.83
C GLN A 14 -20.33 -23.90 -14.08
N VAL A 15 -20.37 -23.42 -15.32
CA VAL A 15 -19.75 -22.16 -15.72
C VAL A 15 -20.44 -20.98 -15.04
N LEU A 16 -21.77 -20.93 -15.03
CA LEU A 16 -22.54 -19.89 -14.35
C LEU A 16 -22.32 -19.88 -12.82
N TRP A 17 -22.37 -21.04 -12.18
CA TRP A 17 -22.10 -21.15 -10.74
C TRP A 17 -20.66 -20.77 -10.39
N GLY A 18 -19.69 -21.16 -11.22
CA GLY A 18 -18.30 -20.74 -11.06
C GLY A 18 -18.10 -19.23 -11.16
N ALA A 19 -18.81 -18.57 -12.10
CA ALA A 19 -18.80 -17.11 -12.17
C ALA A 19 -19.44 -16.46 -10.94
N LEU A 20 -20.60 -16.94 -10.49
CA LEU A 20 -21.28 -16.40 -9.31
C LEU A 20 -20.40 -16.52 -8.06
N VAL A 21 -19.82 -17.69 -7.82
CA VAL A 21 -18.89 -17.89 -6.70
C VAL A 21 -17.66 -16.99 -6.85
N GLY A 22 -17.10 -16.87 -8.06
CA GLY A 22 -15.97 -15.99 -8.33
C GLY A 22 -16.27 -14.53 -8.05
N ILE A 23 -17.45 -14.04 -8.41
CA ILE A 23 -17.91 -12.67 -8.14
C ILE A 23 -18.05 -12.46 -6.63
N ILE A 24 -18.73 -13.36 -5.92
CA ILE A 24 -18.94 -13.26 -4.46
C ILE A 24 -17.60 -13.23 -3.72
N LEU A 25 -16.69 -14.16 -4.07
CA LEU A 25 -15.37 -14.23 -3.47
C LEU A 25 -14.52 -13.01 -3.84
N GLY A 26 -14.60 -12.54 -5.08
CA GLY A 26 -13.89 -11.34 -5.53
C GLY A 26 -14.32 -10.08 -4.80
N PHE A 27 -15.63 -9.85 -4.67
CA PHE A 27 -16.18 -8.74 -3.89
C PHE A 27 -15.84 -8.89 -2.41
N GLY A 28 -16.01 -10.08 -1.84
CA GLY A 28 -15.68 -10.35 -0.43
C GLY A 28 -14.20 -10.07 -0.14
N TRP A 29 -13.30 -10.53 -1.01
CA TRP A 29 -11.87 -10.27 -0.90
C TRP A 29 -11.55 -8.78 -1.05
N PHE A 30 -12.14 -8.10 -2.04
CA PHE A 30 -11.95 -6.66 -2.25
C PHE A 30 -12.41 -5.85 -1.02
N THR A 31 -13.59 -6.15 -0.49
CA THR A 31 -14.11 -5.52 0.74
C THR A 31 -13.18 -5.78 1.93
N LEU A 32 -12.74 -7.02 2.11
CA LEU A 32 -11.81 -7.37 3.17
C LEU A 32 -10.51 -6.56 3.06
N THR A 33 -9.87 -6.56 1.89
CA THR A 33 -8.58 -5.88 1.73
C THR A 33 -8.70 -4.36 1.78
N HIS A 34 -9.60 -3.78 0.98
CA HIS A 34 -9.67 -2.32 0.83
C HIS A 34 -10.41 -1.63 1.97
N LEU A 35 -11.45 -2.24 2.55
CA LEU A 35 -12.24 -1.60 3.59
C LEU A 35 -11.81 -2.00 5.00
N MET A 36 -11.27 -3.21 5.20
CA MET A 36 -10.83 -3.65 6.52
C MET A 36 -9.31 -3.56 6.69
N LEU A 37 -8.50 -4.11 5.76
CA LEU A 37 -7.04 -4.15 5.93
C LEU A 37 -6.34 -2.81 5.61
N THR A 38 -6.76 -2.07 4.59
CA THR A 38 -6.16 -0.76 4.27
C THR A 38 -6.16 0.23 5.44
N PRO A 39 -7.25 0.42 6.21
CA PRO A 39 -7.20 1.31 7.38
C PRO A 39 -6.39 0.75 8.55
N LEU A 40 -6.09 -0.56 8.58
CA LEU A 40 -5.19 -1.16 9.58
C LEU A 40 -3.71 -0.94 9.24
N PHE A 41 -3.38 -0.56 8.00
CA PHE A 41 -2.01 -0.39 7.55
C PHE A 41 -1.18 0.60 8.41
N PRO A 42 -1.68 1.77 8.83
CA PRO A 42 -0.93 2.67 9.71
C PRO A 42 -0.57 2.04 11.06
N ILE A 43 -1.46 1.20 11.59
CA ILE A 43 -1.23 0.48 12.85
C ILE A 43 -0.14 -0.57 12.67
N VAL A 44 -0.20 -1.34 11.58
CA VAL A 44 0.83 -2.34 11.25
C VAL A 44 2.18 -1.66 10.99
N ALA A 45 2.20 -0.54 10.26
CA ALA A 45 3.41 0.21 9.97
C ALA A 45 4.08 0.81 11.23
N SER A 46 3.32 0.99 12.32
CA SER A 46 3.85 1.42 13.63
C SER A 46 4.50 0.31 14.45
N TRP A 47 4.47 -0.95 13.99
CA TRP A 47 5.10 -2.05 14.71
C TRP A 47 6.63 -1.95 14.68
N LYS A 48 7.29 -2.38 15.76
CA LYS A 48 8.76 -2.37 15.89
C LYS A 48 9.50 -3.07 14.75
N VAL A 49 8.92 -4.14 14.20
CA VAL A 49 9.49 -4.85 13.03
C VAL A 49 9.48 -3.94 11.81
N CYS A 50 8.37 -3.24 11.56
CA CYS A 50 8.24 -2.28 10.47
C CYS A 50 9.18 -1.08 10.65
N GLU A 51 9.31 -0.57 11.87
CA GLU A 51 10.27 0.48 12.20
C GLU A 51 11.72 0.04 11.94
N THR A 52 12.08 -1.19 12.35
CA THR A 52 13.43 -1.76 12.13
C THR A 52 13.73 -1.92 10.64
N LEU A 53 12.73 -2.29 9.83
CA LEU A 53 12.84 -2.41 8.38
C LEU A 53 12.63 -1.08 7.64
N MET A 54 12.42 0.03 8.38
CA MET A 54 12.14 1.36 7.85
C MET A 54 10.91 1.42 6.91
N ILE A 55 9.95 0.52 7.11
CA ILE A 55 8.67 0.49 6.39
C ILE A 55 7.87 1.72 6.82
N ARG A 56 7.43 2.51 5.84
CA ARG A 56 6.66 3.75 6.06
C ARG A 56 5.49 3.84 5.09
N ASP A 57 4.40 4.46 5.54
CA ASP A 57 3.27 4.77 4.68
C ASP A 57 3.55 6.06 3.89
N THR A 58 3.50 5.97 2.57
CA THR A 58 3.64 7.12 1.65
C THR A 58 2.39 7.32 0.78
N SER A 59 1.28 6.64 1.09
CA SER A 59 0.09 6.59 0.23
C SER A 59 -0.54 7.96 -0.04
N LEU A 60 -0.37 8.91 0.89
CA LEU A 60 -0.90 10.28 0.79
C LEU A 60 0.10 11.28 0.19
N ILE A 61 1.35 10.87 -0.06
CA ILE A 61 2.40 11.78 -0.56
C ILE A 61 2.35 11.81 -2.09
N PRO A 62 1.99 12.93 -2.73
CA PRO A 62 1.80 13.00 -4.17
C PRO A 62 3.12 12.89 -4.95
N ASN A 63 4.22 13.42 -4.40
CA ASN A 63 5.56 13.31 -5.00
C ASN A 63 6.59 13.05 -3.90
N ILE A 64 7.01 11.79 -3.79
CA ILE A 64 7.95 11.34 -2.78
C ILE A 64 9.35 11.97 -2.93
N LEU A 65 9.84 12.11 -4.16
CA LEU A 65 11.19 12.63 -4.41
C LEU A 65 11.31 14.10 -4.00
N TRP A 66 10.30 14.90 -4.33
CA TRP A 66 10.26 16.30 -3.93
C TRP A 66 10.11 16.44 -2.42
N PHE A 67 9.26 15.62 -1.81
CA PHE A 67 9.07 15.59 -0.36
C PHE A 67 10.40 15.29 0.37
N GLU A 68 11.09 14.23 -0.01
CA GLU A 68 12.37 13.86 0.59
C GLU A 68 13.45 14.91 0.36
N TYR A 69 13.55 15.48 -0.86
CA TYR A 69 14.51 16.53 -1.17
C TYR A 69 14.31 17.79 -0.30
N THR A 70 13.06 18.24 -0.15
CA THR A 70 12.76 19.45 0.62
C THR A 70 13.00 19.25 2.12
N HIS A 71 12.65 18.08 2.67
CA HIS A 71 12.95 17.73 4.06
C HIS A 71 14.46 17.66 4.32
N ALA A 72 15.22 16.94 3.48
CA ALA A 72 16.66 16.82 3.62
C ALA A 72 17.37 18.19 3.52
N ARG A 73 16.94 19.04 2.57
CA ARG A 73 17.50 20.39 2.41
C ARG A 73 17.22 21.30 3.61
N THR A 74 16.03 21.20 4.20
CA THR A 74 15.64 22.01 5.36
C THR A 74 16.39 21.58 6.61
N GLU A 75 16.49 20.27 6.86
CA GLU A 75 17.27 19.70 7.95
C GLU A 75 18.75 20.08 7.87
N ASN A 76 19.35 20.00 6.68
CA ASN A 76 20.76 20.35 6.49
C ASN A 76 21.02 21.85 6.78
N ARG A 77 20.09 22.73 6.38
CA ARG A 77 20.16 24.17 6.69
C ARG A 77 20.03 24.42 8.20
N ALA A 78 19.10 23.76 8.88
CA ALA A 78 18.93 23.88 10.33
C ALA A 78 20.19 23.42 11.09
N ARG A 79 20.77 22.28 10.69
CA ARG A 79 22.04 21.77 11.25
C ARG A 79 23.19 22.74 11.01
N SER A 80 23.32 23.27 9.79
CA SER A 80 24.35 24.24 9.44
C SER A 80 24.27 25.52 10.29
N ARG A 81 23.06 26.03 10.54
CA ARG A 81 22.84 27.19 11.44
C ARG A 81 23.22 26.87 12.88
N LYS A 82 22.84 25.69 13.39
CA LYS A 82 23.21 25.24 14.74
C LYS A 82 24.72 25.14 14.90
N LEU A 83 25.41 24.55 13.93
CA LEU A 83 26.86 24.45 13.88
C LEU A 83 27.55 25.83 13.84
N ALA A 84 27.03 26.78 13.04
CA ALA A 84 27.56 28.15 12.98
C ALA A 84 27.39 28.90 14.31
N SER A 85 26.24 28.76 14.97
CA SER A 85 26.00 29.33 16.30
C SER A 85 26.93 28.75 17.36
N MET A 86 27.22 27.45 17.31
CA MET A 86 28.13 26.79 18.26
C MET A 86 29.60 27.19 18.07
N LYS A 87 30.02 27.58 16.85
CA LYS A 87 31.39 28.06 16.58
C LYS A 87 31.61 29.53 16.95
N SER A 88 30.53 30.28 17.17
CA SER A 88 30.56 31.70 17.52
C SER A 88 30.66 31.94 19.04
N GLN A 89 30.66 30.88 19.85
CA GLN A 89 30.75 30.90 21.31
C GLN A 89 32.10 30.32 21.74
#